data_AF-A0A919MC28-F1
#
_entry.id   AF-A0A919MC28-F1
#
_cell.length_a   1.000
_cell.length_b   1.000
_cell.length_c   1.000
_cell.angle_alpha   90.00
_cell.angle_beta   90.00
_cell.angle_gamma   90.00
#
_symmetry.space_group_name_H-M   'P 1'
#
loop_
_entity.id
_entity.type
_entity.pdbx_description
1 polymer ?
#
loop_
_entity_poly.entity_id
_entity_poly.type
_entity_poly.pdbx_seq_one_letter_code
_entity_poly.pdbx_strand_id
1 'polypeptide(L)'
;MTKGTRLAIAGCLLAMTAACGNDGTAAAGGGGAADTGPVAGSPVIEITVDVTGDVTVKGSTTALAATNNGVDYTSCEQYANGEDGSNGNKYFVLPKFLSGPISGKQVFVGAMVKGYHGPAGYRANQMTDAGSPPGVSFDGNLYFMGEDSGASVTVDGNGGGHWDFTSLSVQNADGTRTNGKLAGSVTWTCKNP
;
A
#
# COMPACT_ATOMS: atom_id res chain seq x y z
N MET A 1 -54.12 44.87 10.27
CA MET A 1 -53.83 46.32 10.12
C MET A 1 -52.44 46.56 10.72
N THR A 2 -51.36 46.62 9.93
CA THR A 2 -50.65 47.86 9.47
C THR A 2 -50.25 48.77 10.62
N LYS A 3 -49.02 49.25 10.86
CA LYS A 3 -47.70 49.43 10.19
C LYS A 3 -46.69 49.57 11.37
N GLY A 4 -45.40 49.22 11.32
CA GLY A 4 -44.35 49.63 10.39
C GLY A 4 -43.55 50.80 10.98
N THR A 5 -42.24 50.65 11.21
CA THR A 5 -41.23 51.73 11.09
C THR A 5 -39.85 51.10 10.85
N ARG A 6 -39.18 51.60 9.81
CA ARG A 6 -37.85 51.23 9.33
C ARG A 6 -36.78 52.05 10.07
N LEU A 7 -35.58 51.51 10.21
CA LEU A 7 -34.36 52.32 10.15
C LEU A 7 -33.27 51.51 9.44
N ALA A 8 -32.61 52.15 8.48
CA ALA A 8 -31.53 51.61 7.65
C ALA A 8 -30.27 52.46 7.87
N ILE A 9 -29.11 51.82 7.99
CA ILE A 9 -27.74 52.37 7.85
C ILE A 9 -26.91 51.16 7.39
N ALA A 10 -26.49 50.98 6.12
CA ALA A 10 -25.60 51.75 5.24
C ALA A 10 -24.15 51.88 5.77
N GLY A 11 -23.20 51.15 5.15
CA GLY A 11 -21.78 51.50 5.31
C GLY A 11 -20.77 50.40 4.97
N CYS A 12 -20.26 50.46 3.74
CA CYS A 12 -18.92 50.08 3.26
C CYS A 12 -18.19 48.83 3.81
N LEU A 13 -17.86 47.91 2.88
CA LEU A 13 -16.44 47.54 2.68
C LEU A 13 -16.22 47.13 1.21
N LEU A 14 -15.59 48.04 0.48
CA LEU A 14 -14.87 47.81 -0.77
C LEU A 14 -13.43 47.43 -0.41
N ALA A 15 -12.91 46.33 -0.97
CA ALA A 15 -11.49 46.09 -1.31
C ALA A 15 -11.30 44.60 -1.63
N MET A 16 -10.43 44.14 -2.51
CA MET A 16 -9.54 44.74 -3.51
C MET A 16 -9.13 43.57 -4.42
N THR A 17 -8.93 43.87 -5.69
CA THR A 17 -8.22 43.03 -6.68
C THR A 17 -6.87 42.55 -6.16
N ALA A 18 -6.55 41.26 -6.36
CA ALA A 18 -5.18 40.76 -6.29
C ALA A 18 -4.80 40.08 -7.61
N ALA A 19 -3.96 40.76 -8.39
CA ALA A 19 -3.18 40.21 -9.47
C ALA A 19 -1.70 40.48 -9.16
N CYS A 20 -0.91 39.40 -9.18
CA CYS A 20 0.55 39.25 -9.38
C CYS A 20 1.57 40.06 -8.56
N GLY A 21 2.60 39.36 -8.04
CA GLY A 21 3.96 39.94 -7.99
C GLY A 21 4.87 39.62 -6.79
N ASN A 22 5.43 38.39 -6.78
CA ASN A 22 6.82 38.03 -6.47
C ASN A 22 7.53 38.23 -5.11
N ASP A 23 8.44 37.26 -4.90
CA ASP A 23 9.67 37.24 -4.11
C ASP A 23 9.62 36.91 -2.60
N GLY A 24 9.47 35.61 -2.35
CA GLY A 24 10.00 34.95 -1.16
C GLY A 24 10.60 33.61 -1.57
N THR A 25 11.92 33.55 -1.70
CA THR A 25 12.72 32.35 -1.95
C THR A 25 12.45 31.28 -0.88
N ALA A 26 11.53 30.36 -1.16
CA ALA A 26 11.42 29.09 -0.46
C ALA A 26 12.13 28.02 -1.29
N ALA A 27 13.13 27.40 -0.68
CA ALA A 27 13.98 26.39 -1.27
C ALA A 27 13.17 25.28 -1.95
N ALA A 28 13.45 25.05 -3.24
CA ALA A 28 12.99 23.88 -3.97
C ALA A 28 13.67 22.64 -3.38
N GLY A 29 12.96 21.94 -2.51
CA GLY A 29 13.35 20.65 -1.95
C GLY A 29 12.43 19.55 -2.47
N GLY A 30 13.01 18.60 -3.22
CA GLY A 30 12.45 17.27 -3.44
C GLY A 30 11.38 17.18 -4.53
N GLY A 31 11.83 17.00 -5.79
CA GLY A 31 10.98 16.41 -6.82
C GLY A 31 10.64 14.97 -6.45
N GLY A 32 9.53 14.79 -5.74
CA GLY A 32 8.85 13.50 -5.71
C GLY A 32 8.35 13.22 -7.12
N ALA A 33 8.75 12.10 -7.70
CA ALA A 33 8.11 11.60 -8.92
C ALA A 33 6.60 11.64 -8.68
N ALA A 34 5.88 12.37 -9.54
CA ALA A 34 4.44 12.38 -9.50
C ALA A 34 3.98 10.93 -9.66
N ASP A 35 3.23 10.44 -8.68
CA ASP A 35 2.54 9.15 -8.75
C ASP A 35 1.51 9.27 -9.88
N THR A 36 1.94 8.96 -11.10
CA THR A 36 1.07 8.90 -12.26
C THR A 36 0.21 7.68 -12.05
N GLY A 37 -0.99 7.88 -11.52
CA GLY A 37 -1.97 6.81 -11.30
C GLY A 37 -2.09 5.86 -12.51
N PRO A 38 -2.71 4.69 -12.31
CA PRO A 38 -2.60 3.54 -13.21
C PRO A 38 -2.66 3.88 -14.69
N VAL A 39 -1.60 3.51 -15.42
CA VAL A 39 -1.58 3.61 -16.88
C VAL A 39 -2.48 2.50 -17.45
N ALA A 40 -3.40 2.88 -18.35
CA ALA A 40 -4.20 1.92 -19.11
C ALA A 40 -3.28 0.91 -19.81
N GLY A 41 -3.48 -0.39 -19.55
CA GLY A 41 -2.56 -1.44 -20.00
C GLY A 41 -1.62 -1.99 -18.92
N SER A 42 -1.83 -1.66 -17.64
CA SER A 42 -1.08 -2.29 -16.54
C SER A 42 -1.62 -3.67 -16.20
N PRO A 43 -0.77 -4.64 -15.78
CA PRO A 43 -1.23 -5.93 -15.30
C PRO A 43 -2.18 -5.81 -14.11
N VAL A 44 -3.22 -6.64 -14.13
CA VAL A 44 -4.18 -6.78 -13.03
C VAL A 44 -3.78 -7.98 -12.19
N ILE A 45 -3.77 -7.81 -10.88
CA ILE A 45 -3.52 -8.88 -9.93
C ILE A 45 -4.84 -9.30 -9.32
N GLU A 46 -5.18 -10.58 -9.40
CA GLU A 46 -6.23 -11.18 -8.55
C GLU A 46 -5.58 -11.66 -7.27
N ILE A 47 -6.05 -11.16 -6.14
CA ILE A 47 -5.53 -11.52 -4.82
C ILE A 47 -6.61 -12.23 -4.01
N THR A 48 -6.21 -13.23 -3.25
CA THR A 48 -7.04 -13.94 -2.28
C THR A 48 -6.38 -13.88 -0.92
N VAL A 49 -7.14 -13.46 0.07
CA VAL A 49 -6.72 -13.38 1.47
C VAL A 49 -7.52 -14.41 2.26
N ASP A 50 -6.84 -15.25 3.02
CA ASP A 50 -7.46 -16.21 3.94
C ASP A 50 -6.73 -16.15 5.28
N VAL A 51 -7.35 -15.49 6.25
CA VAL A 51 -6.72 -15.08 7.50
C VAL A 51 -7.63 -15.37 8.67
N THR A 52 -7.04 -15.84 9.77
CA THR A 52 -7.71 -16.14 11.04
C THR A 52 -6.89 -15.66 12.25
N GLY A 53 -7.55 -15.56 13.40
CA GLY A 53 -6.99 -15.02 14.65
C GLY A 53 -7.85 -13.86 15.17
N ASP A 54 -7.20 -12.78 15.60
CA ASP A 54 -7.83 -11.55 16.11
C ASP A 54 -8.83 -10.94 15.11
N VAL A 55 -8.58 -11.13 13.82
CA VAL A 55 -9.53 -10.86 12.75
C VAL A 55 -9.61 -12.06 11.82
N THR A 56 -10.80 -12.35 11.33
CA THR A 56 -11.02 -13.35 10.28
C THR A 56 -11.44 -12.65 9.00
N VAL A 57 -10.66 -12.85 7.93
CA VAL A 57 -10.93 -12.29 6.60
C VAL A 57 -10.73 -13.38 5.57
N LYS A 58 -11.74 -13.61 4.73
CA LYS A 58 -11.66 -14.58 3.65
C LYS A 58 -12.35 -14.07 2.41
N GLY A 59 -11.60 -13.96 1.33
CA GLY A 59 -12.15 -13.61 0.03
C GLY A 59 -11.10 -13.10 -0.93
N SER A 60 -11.56 -12.59 -2.07
CA SER A 60 -10.70 -12.16 -3.16
C SER A 60 -11.11 -10.79 -3.66
N THR A 61 -10.14 -10.08 -4.22
CA THR A 61 -10.33 -8.78 -4.88
C THR A 61 -9.25 -8.61 -5.92
N THR A 62 -9.24 -7.47 -6.61
CA THR A 62 -8.18 -7.12 -7.54
C THR A 62 -7.21 -6.13 -6.91
N ALA A 63 -6.02 -6.05 -7.46
CA ALA A 63 -5.03 -5.02 -7.21
C ALA A 63 -4.32 -4.70 -8.52
N LEU A 64 -3.57 -3.62 -8.53
CA LEU A 64 -2.60 -3.36 -9.59
C LEU A 64 -1.27 -4.03 -9.22
N ALA A 65 -0.44 -4.31 -10.22
CA ALA A 65 0.95 -4.70 -9.98
C ALA A 65 1.65 -3.60 -9.16
N ALA A 66 2.06 -3.94 -7.94
CA ALA A 66 2.57 -2.96 -7.00
C ALA A 66 4.03 -2.61 -7.31
N THR A 67 4.39 -1.34 -7.11
CA THR A 67 5.76 -0.86 -7.26
C THR A 67 6.26 -0.11 -6.03
N ASN A 68 7.57 -0.19 -5.76
CA ASN A 68 8.24 0.59 -4.72
C ASN A 68 9.01 1.79 -5.29
N ASN A 69 9.25 1.81 -6.61
CA ASN A 69 10.04 2.84 -7.28
C ASN A 69 9.23 3.64 -8.32
N GLY A 70 7.91 3.51 -8.33
CA GLY A 70 7.03 4.21 -9.29
C GLY A 70 7.17 3.68 -10.72
N VAL A 71 7.53 2.40 -10.88
CA VAL A 71 7.64 1.76 -12.18
C VAL A 71 6.26 1.27 -12.62
N ASP A 72 5.80 1.74 -13.78
CA ASP A 72 4.64 1.17 -14.43
C ASP A 72 5.01 -0.14 -15.13
N TYR A 73 4.35 -1.23 -14.72
CA TYR A 73 4.46 -2.52 -15.37
C TYR A 73 3.52 -2.56 -16.58
N THR A 74 4.02 -3.10 -17.69
CA THR A 74 3.24 -3.30 -18.92
C THR A 74 2.89 -4.77 -19.17
N SER A 75 3.51 -5.69 -18.42
CA SER A 75 3.25 -7.12 -18.49
C SER A 75 3.54 -7.82 -17.16
N CYS A 76 2.93 -8.99 -16.98
CA CYS A 76 3.21 -9.87 -15.86
C CYS A 76 4.65 -10.37 -15.85
N GLU A 77 5.29 -10.54 -17.01
CA GLU A 77 6.71 -10.88 -17.12
C GLU A 77 7.58 -9.75 -16.55
N GLN A 78 7.26 -8.49 -16.87
CA GLN A 78 7.97 -7.35 -16.30
C GLN A 78 7.79 -7.29 -14.77
N TYR A 79 6.57 -7.56 -14.28
CA TYR A 79 6.31 -7.64 -12.84
C TYR A 79 7.06 -8.80 -12.18
N ALA A 80 7.08 -9.99 -12.80
CA ALA A 80 7.79 -11.18 -12.34
C ALA A 80 9.31 -10.96 -12.22
N ASN A 81 9.86 -10.02 -12.98
CA ASN A 81 11.27 -9.68 -12.90
C ASN A 81 11.63 -8.91 -11.64
N GLY A 82 10.68 -8.28 -10.93
CA GLY A 82 10.95 -7.46 -9.74
C GLY A 82 11.70 -6.15 -10.05
N GLU A 83 12.08 -5.42 -9.01
CA GLU A 83 12.61 -4.05 -9.07
C GLU A 83 14.01 -3.94 -8.50
N ASP A 84 14.86 -3.14 -9.15
CA ASP A 84 16.16 -2.78 -8.61
C ASP A 84 16.00 -1.69 -7.55
N GLY A 85 16.46 -1.96 -6.33
CA GLY A 85 16.52 -0.95 -5.29
C GLY A 85 17.78 -0.10 -5.37
N SER A 86 17.69 1.12 -4.84
CA SER A 86 18.80 2.09 -4.79
C SER A 86 20.04 1.60 -4.01
N ASN A 87 19.88 0.58 -3.18
CA ASN A 87 20.96 -0.04 -2.41
C ASN A 87 21.59 -1.27 -3.11
N GLY A 88 21.31 -1.49 -4.39
CA GLY A 88 21.84 -2.61 -5.18
C GLY A 88 21.18 -3.96 -4.89
N ASN A 89 20.21 -4.02 -3.97
CA ASN A 89 19.38 -5.20 -3.80
C ASN A 89 18.22 -5.16 -4.79
N LYS A 90 17.82 -6.33 -5.26
CA LYS A 90 16.60 -6.50 -6.03
C LYS A 90 15.43 -6.90 -5.13
N TYR A 91 14.24 -6.39 -5.43
CA TYR A 91 13.03 -6.60 -4.65
C TYR A 91 11.90 -7.16 -5.49
N PHE A 92 11.04 -7.98 -4.88
CA PHE A 92 9.74 -8.29 -5.44
C PHE A 92 8.66 -7.74 -4.52
N VAL A 93 7.89 -6.78 -5.01
CA VAL A 93 6.87 -6.08 -4.23
C VAL A 93 5.58 -6.90 -4.31
N LEU A 94 5.09 -7.41 -3.18
CA LEU A 94 3.81 -8.11 -3.17
C LEU A 94 2.67 -7.11 -3.49
N PRO A 95 1.52 -7.57 -4.00
CA PRO A 95 0.40 -6.69 -4.31
C PRO A 95 -0.07 -5.95 -3.05
N LYS A 96 0.05 -4.61 -3.00
CA LYS A 96 -0.18 -3.81 -1.78
C LYS A 96 -1.55 -3.14 -1.69
N PHE A 97 -1.97 -2.49 -2.78
CA PHE A 97 -3.15 -1.63 -2.84
C PHE A 97 -4.32 -2.34 -3.50
N LEU A 98 -5.24 -2.84 -2.69
CA LEU A 98 -6.41 -3.56 -3.17
C LEU A 98 -7.48 -2.59 -3.70
N SER A 99 -8.10 -2.95 -4.82
CA SER A 99 -9.12 -2.14 -5.51
C SER A 99 -10.45 -2.07 -4.74
N GLY A 100 -10.66 -2.94 -3.75
CA GLY A 100 -11.89 -2.97 -2.99
C GLY A 100 -11.78 -3.83 -1.72
N PRO A 101 -12.77 -3.72 -0.82
CA PRO A 101 -12.76 -4.42 0.45
C PRO A 101 -12.94 -5.93 0.27
N ILE A 102 -12.34 -6.71 1.18
CA ILE A 102 -12.53 -8.16 1.28
C ILE A 102 -13.37 -8.43 2.52
N SER A 103 -14.51 -9.11 2.36
CA SER A 103 -15.45 -9.36 3.47
C SER A 103 -15.87 -8.08 4.21
N GLY A 104 -15.98 -6.95 3.50
CA GLY A 104 -16.32 -5.65 4.07
C GLY A 104 -15.15 -4.92 4.77
N LYS A 105 -13.93 -5.45 4.71
CA LYS A 105 -12.74 -4.86 5.35
C LYS A 105 -11.78 -4.29 4.33
N GLN A 106 -11.20 -3.14 4.65
CA GLN A 106 -10.07 -2.61 3.89
C GLN A 106 -8.83 -3.42 4.24
N VAL A 107 -8.14 -3.92 3.22
CA VAL A 107 -6.96 -4.77 3.40
C VAL A 107 -5.78 -4.14 2.67
N PHE A 108 -4.65 -4.04 3.37
CA PHE A 108 -3.36 -3.63 2.81
C PHE A 108 -2.32 -4.70 3.09
N VAL A 109 -1.52 -5.04 2.09
CA VAL A 109 -0.42 -6.01 2.24
C VAL A 109 0.89 -5.23 2.13
N GLY A 110 1.56 -5.02 3.26
CA GLY A 110 2.85 -4.34 3.33
C GLY A 110 3.98 -5.37 3.36
N ALA A 111 4.30 -5.98 2.22
CA ALA A 111 5.39 -6.95 2.16
C ALA A 111 6.12 -6.91 0.81
N MET A 112 7.41 -7.19 0.85
CA MET A 112 8.26 -7.39 -0.32
C MET A 112 9.37 -8.39 0.01
N VAL A 113 9.83 -9.10 -1.01
CA VAL A 113 11.00 -9.98 -0.94
C VAL A 113 12.24 -9.15 -1.23
N LYS A 114 13.20 -9.10 -0.31
CA LYS A 114 14.54 -8.52 -0.48
C LYS A 114 15.52 -9.58 -0.99
N GLY A 115 16.41 -9.18 -1.90
CA GLY A 115 17.35 -10.11 -2.52
C GLY A 115 16.67 -11.05 -3.50
N TYR A 116 15.62 -10.55 -4.16
CA TYR A 116 14.86 -11.28 -5.15
C TYR A 116 15.75 -11.61 -6.35
N HIS A 117 15.80 -12.89 -6.72
CA HIS A 117 16.64 -13.40 -7.81
C HIS A 117 15.83 -14.20 -8.83
N GLY A 118 14.51 -13.99 -8.86
CA GLY A 118 13.57 -14.64 -9.78
C GLY A 118 12.59 -15.59 -9.09
N PRO A 119 11.79 -16.32 -9.88
CA PRO A 119 10.79 -17.25 -9.37
C PRO A 119 11.39 -18.32 -8.46
N ALA A 120 11.00 -18.33 -7.19
CA ALA A 120 11.55 -19.23 -6.16
C ALA A 120 10.72 -19.16 -4.88
N GLY A 121 11.11 -19.99 -3.90
CA GLY A 121 10.71 -19.85 -2.51
C GLY A 121 11.65 -18.94 -1.73
N TYR A 122 11.09 -18.10 -0.86
CA TYR A 122 11.75 -17.10 -0.04
C TYR A 122 11.33 -17.26 1.42
N ARG A 123 12.29 -17.08 2.32
CA ARG A 123 12.10 -17.27 3.76
C ARG A 123 11.72 -15.97 4.46
N ALA A 124 11.18 -16.08 5.67
CA ALA A 124 10.81 -14.96 6.54
C ALA A 124 11.87 -13.86 6.65
N ASN A 125 13.16 -14.21 6.77
CA ASN A 125 14.25 -13.24 6.91
C ASN A 125 14.58 -12.48 5.62
N GLN A 126 13.97 -12.86 4.49
CA GLN A 126 14.06 -12.15 3.22
C GLN A 126 12.84 -11.23 3.00
N MET A 127 11.87 -11.24 3.91
CA MET A 127 10.72 -10.35 3.85
C MET A 127 11.05 -9.00 4.46
N THR A 128 10.56 -7.91 3.87
CA THR A 128 10.69 -6.55 4.40
C THR A 128 9.49 -5.69 3.97
N ASP A 129 9.32 -4.52 4.57
CA ASP A 129 8.49 -3.43 4.04
C ASP A 129 9.25 -2.10 4.21
N ALA A 130 8.83 -1.03 3.53
CA ALA A 130 9.62 0.19 3.32
C ALA A 130 9.98 0.94 4.63
N GLY A 131 11.02 0.47 5.33
CA GLY A 131 11.41 0.95 6.65
C GLY A 131 10.61 0.34 7.81
N SER A 132 9.70 -0.59 7.52
CA SER A 132 8.85 -1.30 8.49
C SER A 132 9.05 -2.82 8.39
N PRO A 133 8.73 -3.57 9.44
CA PRO A 133 8.57 -5.01 9.31
C PRO A 133 7.43 -5.30 8.31
N PRO A 134 7.54 -6.40 7.55
CA PRO A 134 6.48 -6.84 6.65
C PRO A 134 5.22 -7.22 7.42
N GLY A 135 4.05 -7.03 6.82
CA GLY A 135 2.78 -7.21 7.50
C GLY A 135 1.55 -7.07 6.62
N VAL A 136 0.39 -7.15 7.27
CA VAL A 136 -0.94 -6.90 6.69
C VAL A 136 -1.70 -5.93 7.58
N SER A 137 -2.59 -5.14 6.99
CA SER A 137 -3.50 -4.28 7.73
C SER A 137 -4.94 -4.62 7.41
N PHE A 138 -5.80 -4.53 8.43
CA PHE A 138 -7.25 -4.71 8.32
C PHE A 138 -7.96 -3.52 8.98
N ASP A 139 -8.68 -2.74 8.18
CA ASP A 139 -9.35 -1.50 8.62
C ASP A 139 -8.40 -0.55 9.37
N GLY A 140 -7.13 -0.47 8.93
CA GLY A 140 -6.09 0.36 9.53
C GLY A 140 -5.36 -0.26 10.73
N ASN A 141 -5.81 -1.42 11.24
CA ASN A 141 -5.07 -2.15 12.27
C ASN A 141 -3.92 -2.93 11.65
N LEU A 142 -2.69 -2.64 12.06
CA LEU A 142 -1.47 -3.20 11.48
C LEU A 142 -1.00 -4.45 12.23
N TYR A 143 -0.73 -5.51 11.47
CA TYR A 143 -0.21 -6.79 11.95
C TYR A 143 1.12 -7.05 11.26
N PHE A 144 2.19 -7.18 12.05
CA PHE A 144 3.56 -7.25 11.57
C PHE A 144 4.21 -8.58 11.89
N MET A 145 5.15 -8.99 11.05
CA MET A 145 6.05 -10.09 11.36
C MET A 145 6.92 -9.74 12.58
N GLY A 146 6.83 -10.60 13.60
CA GLY A 146 7.71 -10.59 14.77
C GLY A 146 8.89 -11.56 14.59
N GLU A 147 9.80 -11.59 15.56
CA GLU A 147 10.95 -12.51 15.56
C GLU A 147 10.52 -13.98 15.51
N ASP A 148 9.42 -14.31 16.16
CA ASP A 148 8.84 -15.67 16.20
C ASP A 148 7.85 -15.96 15.06
N SER A 149 7.69 -15.03 14.11
CA SER A 149 6.75 -15.25 13.00
C SER A 149 7.32 -16.25 11.99
N GLY A 150 6.57 -17.31 11.72
CA GLY A 150 6.85 -18.18 10.58
C GLY A 150 6.29 -17.54 9.33
N ALA A 151 7.10 -17.36 8.28
CA ALA A 151 6.62 -16.92 6.98
C ALA A 151 7.39 -17.56 5.83
N SER A 152 6.68 -17.85 4.74
CA SER A 152 7.26 -18.31 3.48
C SER A 152 6.53 -17.65 2.32
N VAL A 153 7.30 -17.20 1.34
CA VAL A 153 6.76 -16.67 0.09
C VAL A 153 7.23 -17.52 -1.07
N THR A 154 6.34 -17.81 -2.01
CA THR A 154 6.70 -18.35 -3.32
C THR A 154 6.26 -17.36 -4.39
N VAL A 155 7.16 -17.09 -5.34
CA VAL A 155 6.87 -16.28 -6.53
C VAL A 155 7.00 -17.18 -7.76
N ASP A 156 6.03 -17.13 -8.67
CA ASP A 156 6.04 -17.89 -9.91
C ASP A 156 6.61 -17.08 -11.09
N GLY A 157 6.84 -17.75 -12.23
CA GLY A 157 7.40 -17.14 -13.45
C GLY A 157 6.50 -16.12 -14.14
N ASN A 158 5.24 -16.02 -13.72
CA ASN A 158 4.25 -15.10 -14.26
C ASN A 158 3.94 -13.96 -13.28
N GLY A 159 4.72 -13.78 -12.20
CA GLY A 159 4.50 -12.74 -11.21
C GLY A 159 3.34 -13.02 -10.25
N GLY A 160 2.74 -14.22 -10.32
CA GLY A 160 1.87 -14.76 -9.29
C GLY A 160 2.68 -15.28 -8.10
N GLY A 161 1.98 -15.71 -7.06
CA GLY A 161 2.63 -16.26 -5.89
C GLY A 161 1.72 -16.48 -4.69
N HIS A 162 2.36 -16.82 -3.59
CA HIS A 162 1.72 -17.16 -2.34
C HIS A 162 2.60 -16.73 -1.17
N TRP A 163 1.99 -16.17 -0.13
CA TRP A 163 2.63 -15.82 1.12
C TRP A 163 1.86 -16.48 2.26
N ASP A 164 2.49 -17.45 2.92
CA ASP A 164 2.04 -17.99 4.19
C ASP A 164 2.68 -17.24 5.34
N PHE A 165 1.90 -16.97 6.38
CA PHE A 165 2.41 -16.43 7.63
C PHE A 165 1.68 -17.00 8.86
N THR A 166 2.42 -17.03 9.95
CA THR A 166 1.95 -17.42 11.27
C THR A 166 2.43 -16.40 12.29
N SER A 167 1.63 -16.19 13.32
CA SER A 167 1.98 -15.36 14.47
C SER A 167 2.35 -13.91 14.10
N LEU A 168 1.60 -13.27 13.20
CA LEU A 168 1.72 -11.82 13.03
C LEU A 168 1.24 -11.11 14.30
N SER A 169 1.99 -10.12 14.73
CA SER A 169 1.84 -9.42 15.99
C SER A 169 1.29 -8.01 15.76
N VAL A 170 0.43 -7.53 16.65
CA VAL A 170 0.00 -6.13 16.62
C VAL A 170 1.07 -5.27 17.28
N GLN A 171 1.45 -4.17 16.64
CA GLN A 171 2.24 -3.11 17.26
C GLN A 171 1.30 -2.12 17.94
N ASN A 172 1.50 -1.94 19.24
CA ASN A 172 0.79 -0.95 20.04
C ASN A 172 1.38 0.45 19.82
N ALA A 173 0.62 1.49 20.19
CA ALA A 173 1.05 2.88 20.06
C ALA A 173 2.32 3.21 20.86
N ASP A 174 2.63 2.45 21.90
CA ASP A 174 3.85 2.56 22.71
C ASP A 174 5.07 1.85 22.09
N GLY A 175 4.91 1.28 20.89
CA GLY A 175 5.95 0.54 20.18
C GLY A 175 6.10 -0.92 20.59
N THR A 176 5.42 -1.37 21.65
CA THR A 176 5.44 -2.78 22.08
C THR A 176 4.70 -3.66 21.07
N ARG A 177 5.16 -4.91 20.93
CA ARG A 177 4.49 -5.92 20.10
C ARG A 177 3.84 -6.96 20.99
N THR A 178 2.61 -7.32 20.66
CA THR A 178 1.91 -8.42 21.32
C THR A 178 2.07 -9.68 20.49
N ASN A 179 2.58 -10.75 21.11
CA ASN A 179 2.88 -12.00 20.42
C ASN A 179 1.65 -12.56 19.68
N GLY A 180 1.88 -12.95 18.42
CA GLY A 180 1.09 -13.87 17.60
C GLY A 180 -0.42 -13.78 17.74
N LYS A 181 -1.03 -12.93 16.92
CA LYS A 181 -2.48 -12.67 16.89
C LYS A 181 -3.16 -13.14 15.62
N LEU A 182 -2.39 -13.47 14.59
CA LEU A 182 -2.94 -13.68 13.26
C LEU A 182 -2.10 -14.66 12.45
N ALA A 183 -2.77 -15.57 11.76
CA ALA A 183 -2.18 -16.57 10.87
C ALA A 183 -3.03 -16.67 9.60
N GLY A 184 -2.40 -17.03 8.48
CA GLY A 184 -3.12 -17.15 7.23
C GLY A 184 -2.21 -17.08 6.02
N SER A 185 -2.84 -16.76 4.89
CA SER A 185 -2.15 -16.66 3.62
C SER A 185 -2.70 -15.54 2.75
N VAL A 186 -1.85 -15.09 1.85
CA VAL A 186 -2.17 -14.22 0.72
C VAL A 186 -1.70 -14.91 -0.55
N THR A 187 -2.63 -15.22 -1.44
CA THR A 187 -2.32 -15.78 -2.77
C THR A 187 -2.61 -14.74 -3.83
N TRP A 188 -1.80 -14.68 -4.88
CA TRP A 188 -2.08 -13.79 -6.00
C TRP A 188 -1.73 -14.41 -7.34
N THR A 189 -2.44 -13.96 -8.38
CA THR A 189 -2.15 -14.29 -9.76
C THR A 189 -2.11 -13.02 -10.59
N CYS A 190 -1.09 -12.86 -11.41
CA CYS A 190 -0.99 -11.75 -12.35
C CYS A 190 -1.69 -12.09 -13.67
N LYS A 191 -2.40 -11.11 -14.23
CA LYS A 191 -3.00 -11.17 -15.56
C LYS A 191 -2.52 -9.98 -16.39
N ASN A 192 -2.07 -10.25 -17.60
CA ASN A 192 -1.77 -9.21 -18.57
C ASN A 192 -3.05 -8.39 -18.86
N PRO A 193 -2.90 -7.10 -19.21
CA PRO A 193 -4.01 -6.24 -19.62
C PRO A 193 -4.82 -6.81 -20.80
#